data_AF-A0A923Y4W5-F1
#
_entry.id   AF-A0A923Y4W5-F1
#
_cell.length_a   1.000
_cell.length_b   1.000
_cell.length_c   1.000
_cell.angle_alpha   90.00
_cell.angle_beta   90.00
_cell.angle_gamma   90.00
#
_symmetry.space_group_name_H-M   'P 1'
#
loop_
_entity.id
_entity.type
_entity.pdbx_description
1 polymer ?
#
loop_
_entity_poly.entity_id
_entity_poly.type
_entity_poly.pdbx_seq_one_letter_code
_entity_poly.pdbx_strand_id
1 'polypeptide(L)'
;MTDSLLQATHPAVHPVDQHLPAGKLAALGLQHVLVMYAGAVAVPLIVGRALKLSPEEVALLISADLFCCGIATLIQSLGVTQWFGVKLPVMMGVTFASVAPMVAIASANPGQSGAQLLFGSIIGAGIISILIAPLVSRMLRFFPPVVTGTIIAVIGISLMRVGINWIFGNPFGPTAPTVVDPAYAKWLADVTSPGSAIPPLPKGLALLPTVPNPRYADLTGVGIAALVLVSILLIVKFAKGFIANISVLLGIVIGAVVATAMGIMTFEKVGKAAWVDVVLPFH
;
A
#
# COMPACT_ATOMS: atom_id res chain seq x y z
N MET A 1 63.74 15.42 6.20
CA MET A 1 62.40 15.65 6.78
C MET A 1 61.42 16.02 5.65
N THR A 2 61.05 15.25 4.62
CA THR A 2 60.89 13.80 4.36
C THR A 2 59.75 13.09 5.09
N ASP A 3 58.61 13.77 5.35
CA ASP A 3 57.38 13.08 5.80
C ASP A 3 56.06 13.75 5.32
N SER A 4 56.10 14.64 4.31
CA SER A 4 54.90 15.31 3.77
C SER A 4 54.49 14.88 2.37
N LEU A 5 55.14 13.86 1.78
CA LEU A 5 54.92 13.46 0.38
C LEU A 5 54.39 12.02 0.20
N LEU A 6 53.93 11.35 1.27
CA LEU A 6 53.42 9.97 1.21
C LEU A 6 52.00 9.82 1.80
N GLN A 7 51.10 10.77 1.54
CA GLN A 7 49.68 10.47 1.68
C GLN A 7 49.19 9.97 0.32
N ALA A 8 49.32 8.65 0.14
CA ALA A 8 48.84 7.94 -1.04
C ALA A 8 47.38 8.36 -1.33
N THR A 9 47.20 9.00 -2.47
CA THR A 9 45.91 9.33 -3.06
C THR A 9 45.22 8.02 -3.44
N HIS A 10 44.57 7.35 -2.48
CA HIS A 10 43.50 6.44 -2.83
C HIS A 10 42.42 7.31 -3.49
N PRO A 11 42.04 7.06 -4.76
CA PRO A 11 40.90 7.77 -5.33
C PRO A 11 39.73 7.50 -4.38
N ALA A 12 39.26 8.56 -3.71
CA ALA A 12 38.19 8.46 -2.75
C ALA A 12 36.96 7.97 -3.53
N VAL A 13 36.66 6.68 -3.43
CA VAL A 13 35.48 6.08 -4.04
C VAL A 13 34.29 6.91 -3.59
N HIS A 14 33.51 7.41 -4.56
CA HIS A 14 32.38 8.28 -4.28
C HIS A 14 31.46 7.58 -3.26
N PRO A 15 30.88 8.28 -2.27
CA PRO A 15 30.14 7.64 -1.18
C PRO A 15 29.03 6.67 -1.62
N VAL A 16 28.45 6.90 -2.79
CA VAL A 16 27.44 6.01 -3.41
C VAL A 16 28.01 4.69 -3.89
N ASP A 17 29.27 4.67 -4.35
CA ASP A 17 29.96 3.50 -4.91
C ASP A 17 30.72 2.70 -3.83
N GLN A 18 30.66 3.15 -2.58
CA GLN A 18 31.33 2.48 -1.47
C GLN A 18 30.60 1.19 -1.08
N HIS A 19 31.30 0.06 -1.19
CA HIS A 19 30.80 -1.23 -0.72
C HIS A 19 31.04 -1.36 0.79
N LEU A 20 29.95 -1.35 1.57
CA LEU A 20 29.99 -1.60 3.00
C LEU A 20 30.29 -3.08 3.30
N PRO A 21 30.83 -3.40 4.49
CA PRO A 21 30.97 -4.78 4.93
C PRO A 21 29.63 -5.53 4.85
N ALA A 22 29.66 -6.79 4.41
CA ALA A 22 28.46 -7.57 4.07
C ALA A 22 27.38 -7.56 5.17
N GLY A 23 27.76 -7.64 6.45
CA GLY A 23 26.81 -7.59 7.57
C GLY A 23 26.11 -6.23 7.70
N LYS A 24 26.83 -5.12 7.51
CA LYS A 24 26.23 -3.77 7.50
C LYS A 24 25.35 -3.58 6.27
N LEU A 25 25.79 -4.05 5.11
CA LEU A 25 25.02 -4.00 3.87
C LEU A 25 23.69 -4.76 4.00
N ALA A 26 23.71 -5.98 4.55
CA ALA A 26 22.53 -6.78 4.77
C ALA A 26 21.56 -6.12 5.76
N ALA A 27 22.07 -5.59 6.88
CA ALA A 27 21.24 -4.91 7.88
C ALA A 27 20.59 -3.63 7.32
N LEU A 28 21.34 -2.82 6.56
CA LEU A 28 20.82 -1.61 5.93
C LEU A 28 19.84 -1.93 4.79
N GLY A 29 20.13 -2.95 3.98
CA GLY A 29 19.22 -3.45 2.95
C GLY A 29 17.89 -3.91 3.55
N LEU A 30 17.94 -4.68 4.64
CA LEU A 30 16.75 -5.06 5.39
C LEU A 30 16.00 -3.82 5.89
N GLN A 31 16.70 -2.83 6.45
CA GLN A 31 16.08 -1.58 6.90
C GLN A 31 15.28 -0.90 5.77
N HIS A 32 15.84 -0.81 4.57
CA HIS A 32 15.13 -0.22 3.43
C HIS A 32 13.86 -0.98 3.05
N VAL A 33 13.91 -2.32 3.08
CA VAL A 33 12.73 -3.16 2.84
C VAL A 33 11.67 -2.95 3.92
N LEU A 34 12.07 -2.93 5.19
CA LEU A 34 11.15 -2.74 6.32
C LEU A 34 10.46 -1.37 6.28
N VAL A 35 11.18 -0.32 5.87
CA VAL A 35 10.61 1.03 5.72
C VAL A 35 9.69 1.11 4.50
N MET A 36 10.09 0.50 3.38
CA MET A 36 9.27 0.44 2.16
C MET A 36 7.94 -0.28 2.40
N TYR A 37 7.96 -1.38 3.14
CA TYR A 37 6.81 -2.29 3.29
C TYR A 37 5.55 -1.56 3.79
N ALA A 38 5.70 -0.67 4.78
CA ALA A 38 4.57 0.08 5.32
C ALA A 38 3.86 0.97 4.27
N GLY A 39 4.61 1.51 3.30
CA GLY A 39 4.06 2.33 2.22
C GLY A 39 3.58 1.52 1.02
N ALA A 40 4.33 0.50 0.61
CA ALA A 40 4.07 -0.26 -0.61
C ALA A 40 2.76 -1.07 -0.52
N VAL A 41 2.52 -1.74 0.62
CA VAL A 41 1.36 -2.62 0.82
C VAL A 41 0.02 -1.87 0.75
N ALA A 42 0.02 -0.55 0.96
CA ALA A 42 -1.21 0.22 1.01
C ALA A 42 -1.93 0.30 -0.35
N VAL A 43 -1.22 0.44 -1.47
CA VAL A 43 -1.86 0.59 -2.78
C VAL A 43 -2.55 -0.72 -3.23
N PRO A 44 -1.90 -1.90 -3.18
CA PRO A 44 -2.56 -3.17 -3.45
C PRO A 44 -3.79 -3.42 -2.56
N LEU A 45 -3.74 -3.03 -1.29
CA LEU A 45 -4.89 -3.12 -0.38
C LEU A 45 -6.05 -2.20 -0.81
N ILE A 46 -5.77 -0.97 -1.22
CA ILE A 46 -6.80 -0.02 -1.69
C ILE A 46 -7.45 -0.56 -2.97
N VAL A 47 -6.63 -0.91 -3.96
CA VAL A 47 -7.09 -1.32 -5.29
C VAL A 47 -7.77 -2.69 -5.26
N GLY A 48 -7.18 -3.66 -4.56
CA GLY A 48 -7.77 -5.00 -4.44
C GLY A 48 -9.14 -4.99 -3.73
N ARG A 49 -9.31 -4.12 -2.72
CA ARG A 49 -10.62 -3.91 -2.08
C ARG A 49 -11.61 -3.19 -3.01
N ALA A 50 -11.17 -2.20 -3.78
CA ALA A 50 -12.02 -1.52 -4.76
C ALA A 50 -12.49 -2.49 -5.87
N LEU A 51 -11.63 -3.43 -6.27
CA LEU A 51 -11.96 -4.51 -7.20
C LEU A 51 -12.82 -5.61 -6.58
N LYS A 52 -13.09 -5.58 -5.26
CA LYS A 52 -13.83 -6.62 -4.52
C LYS A 52 -13.19 -8.01 -4.63
N LEU A 53 -11.87 -8.08 -4.67
CA LEU A 53 -11.14 -9.34 -4.68
C LEU A 53 -11.19 -10.04 -3.32
N SER A 54 -11.04 -11.35 -3.34
CA SER A 54 -10.91 -12.17 -2.13
C SER A 54 -9.66 -11.79 -1.32
N PRO A 55 -9.63 -12.01 0.01
CA PRO A 55 -8.43 -11.78 0.82
C PRO A 55 -7.19 -12.51 0.30
N GLU A 56 -7.37 -13.70 -0.29
CA GLU A 56 -6.33 -14.53 -0.88
C GLU A 56 -5.72 -13.84 -2.12
N GLU A 57 -6.55 -13.34 -3.02
CA GLU A 57 -6.10 -12.58 -4.21
C GLU A 57 -5.42 -11.27 -3.81
N VAL A 58 -5.93 -10.57 -2.78
CA VAL A 58 -5.29 -9.35 -2.27
C VAL A 58 -3.92 -9.65 -1.67
N ALA A 59 -3.77 -10.78 -0.94
CA ALA A 59 -2.47 -11.21 -0.44
C ALA A 59 -1.49 -11.49 -1.58
N LEU A 60 -1.96 -12.11 -2.66
CA LEU A 60 -1.14 -12.33 -3.84
C LEU A 60 -0.76 -11.00 -4.53
N LEU A 61 -1.69 -10.04 -4.64
CA LEU A 61 -1.38 -8.71 -5.17
C LEU A 61 -0.28 -8.00 -4.37
N ILE A 62 -0.28 -8.15 -3.05
CA ILE A 62 0.77 -7.61 -2.19
C ILE A 62 2.12 -8.28 -2.50
N SER A 63 2.14 -9.61 -2.62
CA SER A 63 3.35 -10.36 -2.97
C SER A 63 3.88 -9.98 -4.35
N ALA A 64 2.99 -9.83 -5.32
CA ALA A 64 3.31 -9.40 -6.68
C ALA A 64 3.93 -8.00 -6.70
N ASP A 65 3.33 -7.08 -5.96
CA ASP A 65 3.81 -5.71 -5.84
C ASP A 65 5.22 -5.64 -5.26
N LEU A 66 5.45 -6.30 -4.13
CA LEU A 66 6.77 -6.32 -3.48
C LEU A 66 7.83 -6.97 -4.37
N PHE A 67 7.46 -8.03 -5.10
CA PHE A 67 8.36 -8.69 -6.05
C PHE A 67 8.74 -7.77 -7.22
N CYS A 68 7.75 -7.14 -7.86
CA CYS A 68 7.97 -6.20 -8.96
C CYS A 68 8.74 -4.95 -8.50
N CYS A 69 8.45 -4.41 -7.32
CA CYS A 69 9.20 -3.30 -6.71
C CYS A 69 10.67 -3.67 -6.46
N GLY A 70 10.93 -4.91 -6.02
CA GLY A 70 12.28 -5.45 -5.89
C GLY A 70 13.04 -5.49 -7.22
N ILE A 71 12.43 -6.06 -8.26
CA ILE A 71 13.00 -6.09 -9.62
C ILE A 71 13.27 -4.67 -10.13
N ALA A 72 12.29 -3.77 -10.01
CA ALA A 72 12.43 -2.40 -10.47
C ALA A 72 13.54 -1.65 -9.72
N THR A 73 13.67 -1.87 -8.40
CA THR A 73 14.75 -1.32 -7.59
C THR A 73 16.11 -1.81 -8.08
N LEU A 74 16.26 -3.10 -8.36
CA LEU A 74 17.50 -3.67 -8.90
C LEU A 74 17.84 -3.09 -10.27
N ILE A 75 16.87 -2.99 -11.18
CA ILE A 75 17.05 -2.38 -12.51
C ILE A 75 17.51 -0.93 -12.38
N GLN A 76 16.90 -0.14 -11.48
CA GLN A 76 17.22 1.27 -11.32
C GLN A 76 18.57 1.53 -10.64
N SER A 77 18.91 0.71 -9.65
CA SER A 77 20.15 0.85 -8.87
C SER A 77 21.37 0.26 -9.55
N LEU A 78 21.25 -0.90 -10.22
CA LEU A 78 22.37 -1.53 -10.93
C LEU A 78 22.58 -0.92 -12.32
N GLY A 79 21.52 -0.44 -12.96
CA GLY A 79 21.56 0.06 -14.33
C GLY A 79 21.75 -1.07 -15.35
N VAL A 80 20.69 -1.42 -16.07
CA VAL A 80 20.73 -2.49 -17.07
C VAL A 80 21.32 -2.00 -18.40
N THR A 81 21.09 -0.73 -18.76
CA THR A 81 21.62 -0.13 -19.99
C THR A 81 21.91 1.36 -19.81
N GLN A 82 22.53 2.00 -20.80
CA GLN A 82 22.72 3.47 -20.82
C GLN A 82 21.39 4.26 -20.81
N TRP A 83 20.27 3.61 -21.17
CA TRP A 83 18.94 4.21 -21.24
C TRP A 83 18.04 3.83 -20.05
N PHE A 84 18.36 2.73 -19.36
CA PHE A 84 17.54 2.17 -18.28
C PHE A 84 18.37 1.96 -17.01
N GLY A 85 18.02 2.74 -15.99
CA GLY A 85 18.59 2.69 -14.65
C GLY A 85 19.55 3.84 -14.36
N VAL A 86 19.21 4.63 -13.34
CA VAL A 86 19.93 5.87 -12.99
C VAL A 86 21.27 5.59 -12.28
N LYS A 87 21.52 4.34 -11.85
CA LYS A 87 22.73 3.93 -11.09
C LYS A 87 22.92 4.74 -9.80
N LEU A 88 21.80 5.09 -9.18
CA LEU A 88 21.73 5.76 -7.88
C LEU A 88 20.94 4.90 -6.90
N PRO A 89 21.13 5.07 -5.59
CA PRO A 89 20.41 4.33 -4.56
C PRO A 89 18.96 4.80 -4.50
N VAL A 90 18.14 4.32 -5.44
CA VAL A 90 16.73 4.66 -5.57
C VAL A 90 15.90 3.41 -5.37
N MET A 91 15.07 3.43 -4.33
CA MET A 91 14.13 2.37 -4.05
C MET A 91 12.82 2.64 -4.79
N MET A 92 12.38 1.66 -5.58
CA MET A 92 11.15 1.72 -6.34
C MET A 92 9.98 1.20 -5.51
N GLY A 93 8.88 1.93 -5.52
CA GLY A 93 7.63 1.55 -4.88
C GLY A 93 6.44 2.04 -5.68
N VAL A 94 5.23 1.60 -5.30
CA VAL A 94 4.01 2.07 -5.95
C VAL A 94 3.72 3.52 -5.58
N THR A 95 3.42 4.32 -6.61
CA THR A 95 3.00 5.70 -6.39
C THR A 95 1.54 5.80 -6.01
N PHE A 96 1.25 6.65 -5.03
CA PHE A 96 -0.12 7.00 -4.69
C PHE A 96 -0.78 7.97 -5.68
N ALA A 97 -0.01 8.61 -6.56
CA ALA A 97 -0.52 9.58 -7.52
C ALA A 97 -1.55 8.98 -8.50
N SER A 98 -1.43 7.68 -8.79
CA SER A 98 -2.31 6.97 -9.72
C SER A 98 -3.41 6.14 -9.04
N VAL A 99 -3.52 6.21 -7.71
CA VAL A 99 -4.54 5.45 -6.96
C VAL A 99 -5.96 5.89 -7.30
N ALA A 100 -6.21 7.19 -7.45
CA ALA A 100 -7.55 7.67 -7.77
C ALA A 100 -8.08 7.16 -9.13
N PRO A 101 -7.30 7.25 -10.24
CA PRO A 101 -7.65 6.60 -11.51
C PRO A 101 -7.86 5.08 -11.38
N MET A 102 -7.00 4.37 -10.65
CA MET A 102 -7.13 2.93 -10.42
C MET A 102 -8.44 2.58 -9.72
N VAL A 103 -8.79 3.31 -8.66
CA VAL A 103 -10.04 3.09 -7.92
C VAL A 103 -11.25 3.41 -8.78
N ALA A 104 -11.17 4.41 -9.68
CA ALA A 104 -12.25 4.72 -10.61
C ALA A 104 -12.50 3.56 -11.59
N ILE A 105 -11.45 3.00 -12.19
CA ILE A 105 -11.55 1.83 -13.09
C ILE A 105 -12.10 0.61 -12.33
N ALA A 106 -11.55 0.36 -11.13
CA ALA A 106 -11.95 -0.75 -10.28
C ALA A 106 -13.42 -0.68 -9.81
N SER A 107 -13.89 0.52 -9.50
CA SER A 107 -15.29 0.73 -9.07
C SER A 107 -16.26 0.56 -10.24
N ALA A 108 -15.85 0.93 -11.45
CA ALA A 108 -16.64 0.75 -12.66
C ALA A 108 -16.66 -0.71 -13.15
N ASN A 109 -15.58 -1.46 -12.90
CA ASN A 109 -15.44 -2.86 -13.31
C ASN A 109 -14.94 -3.70 -12.13
N PRO A 110 -15.82 -4.21 -11.26
CA PRO A 110 -15.42 -5.07 -10.14
C PRO A 110 -15.05 -6.48 -10.61
N GLY A 111 -14.20 -7.17 -9.84
CA GLY A 111 -13.78 -8.56 -10.06
C GLY A 111 -12.47 -8.69 -10.86
N GLN A 112 -12.16 -9.93 -11.22
CA GLN A 112 -10.91 -10.29 -11.92
C GLN A 112 -10.80 -9.66 -13.31
N SER A 113 -11.91 -9.55 -14.05
CA SER A 113 -11.94 -8.88 -15.37
C SER A 113 -11.56 -7.39 -15.24
N GLY A 114 -12.02 -6.74 -14.17
CA GLY A 114 -11.61 -5.40 -13.78
C GLY A 114 -10.14 -5.27 -13.47
N ALA A 115 -9.59 -6.25 -12.76
CA ALA A 115 -8.16 -6.32 -12.47
C ALA A 115 -7.34 -6.40 -13.77
N GLN A 116 -7.75 -7.25 -14.71
CA GLN A 116 -7.10 -7.38 -16.02
C GLN A 116 -7.16 -6.07 -16.82
N LEU A 117 -8.30 -5.40 -16.86
CA LEU A 117 -8.45 -4.09 -17.50
C LEU A 117 -7.53 -3.04 -16.87
N LEU A 118 -7.45 -3.03 -15.54
CA LEU A 118 -6.59 -2.12 -14.78
C LEU A 118 -5.12 -2.39 -15.09
N PHE A 119 -4.66 -3.63 -15.04
CA PHE A 119 -3.28 -3.99 -15.36
C PHE A 119 -2.93 -3.69 -16.82
N GLY A 120 -3.81 -4.01 -17.77
CA GLY A 120 -3.63 -3.66 -19.18
C GLY A 120 -3.52 -2.16 -19.40
N SER A 121 -4.34 -1.37 -18.70
CA SER A 121 -4.29 0.09 -18.73
C SER A 121 -2.98 0.64 -18.15
N ILE A 122 -2.49 0.06 -17.05
CA ILE A 122 -1.21 0.45 -16.43
C ILE A 122 -0.03 0.12 -17.35
N ILE A 123 -0.03 -1.06 -17.99
CA ILE A 123 1.01 -1.45 -18.96
C ILE A 123 1.03 -0.47 -20.14
N GLY A 124 -0.14 -0.17 -20.71
CA GLY A 124 -0.27 0.82 -21.79
C GLY A 124 0.22 2.20 -21.37
N ALA A 125 -0.18 2.68 -20.19
CA ALA A 125 0.27 3.95 -19.64
C ALA A 125 1.79 3.97 -19.39
N GLY A 126 2.37 2.85 -18.95
CA GLY A 126 3.82 2.69 -18.76
C GLY A 126 4.60 2.80 -20.07
N ILE A 127 4.15 2.14 -21.13
CA ILE A 127 4.76 2.23 -22.47
C ILE A 127 4.69 3.67 -22.98
N ILE A 128 3.52 4.30 -22.89
CA ILE A 128 3.35 5.72 -23.29
C ILE A 128 4.28 6.61 -22.46
N SER A 129 4.38 6.39 -21.16
CA SER A 129 5.24 7.15 -20.26
C SER A 129 6.71 7.07 -20.65
N ILE A 130 7.20 5.88 -21.03
CA ILE A 130 8.57 5.69 -21.53
C ILE A 130 8.79 6.48 -22.83
N LEU A 131 7.83 6.44 -23.75
CA LEU A 131 7.93 7.15 -25.04
C LEU A 131 7.97 8.68 -24.87
N ILE A 132 7.17 9.22 -23.95
CA ILE A 132 7.10 10.68 -23.71
C ILE A 132 8.17 11.18 -22.73
N ALA A 133 8.85 10.30 -21.99
CA ALA A 133 9.83 10.67 -20.96
C ALA A 133 10.89 11.69 -21.44
N PRO A 134 11.48 11.58 -22.66
CA PRO A 134 12.46 12.57 -23.15
C PRO A 134 11.89 13.96 -23.39
N LEU A 135 10.59 14.06 -23.70
CA LEU A 135 9.89 15.33 -23.86
C LEU A 135 9.61 15.94 -22.48
N VAL A 136 9.08 15.14 -21.55
CA VAL A 136 8.76 15.56 -20.19
C VAL A 136 10.01 16.00 -19.43
N SER A 137 11.15 15.33 -19.62
CA SER A 137 12.41 15.72 -18.99
C SER A 137 12.87 17.13 -19.37
N ARG A 138 12.60 17.58 -20.61
CA ARG A 138 12.84 18.98 -21.05
C ARG A 138 11.86 19.97 -20.41
N MET A 139 10.68 19.51 -20.03
CA MET A 139 9.66 20.31 -19.36
C MET A 139 9.89 20.46 -17.86
N LEU A 140 10.82 19.71 -17.24
CA LEU A 140 11.09 19.78 -15.79
C LEU A 140 11.43 21.20 -15.30
N ARG A 141 11.94 22.07 -16.17
CA ARG A 141 12.16 23.50 -15.85
C ARG A 141 10.88 24.26 -15.46
N PHE A 142 9.71 23.78 -15.89
CA PHE A 142 8.41 24.38 -15.58
C PHE A 142 7.81 23.88 -14.26
N PHE A 143 8.46 22.91 -13.60
CA PHE A 143 8.04 22.36 -12.31
C PHE A 143 9.04 22.79 -11.23
N PRO A 144 9.02 24.07 -10.80
CA PRO A 144 9.87 24.53 -9.71
C PRO A 144 9.55 23.75 -8.42
N PRO A 145 10.47 23.75 -7.41
CA PRO A 145 10.29 22.98 -6.18
C PRO A 145 8.96 23.21 -5.46
N VAL A 146 8.36 24.40 -5.60
CA VAL A 146 7.03 24.71 -5.06
C VAL A 146 5.92 23.86 -5.70
N VAL A 147 5.98 23.57 -7.00
CA VAL A 147 4.98 22.73 -7.68
C VAL A 147 5.13 21.27 -7.27
N THR A 148 6.35 20.75 -7.29
CA THR A 148 6.61 19.36 -6.89
C THR A 148 6.26 19.14 -5.41
N GLY A 149 6.65 20.07 -4.53
CA GLY A 149 6.35 20.01 -3.10
C GLY A 149 4.85 20.11 -2.79
N THR A 150 4.13 21.02 -3.47
CA THR A 150 2.67 21.13 -3.29
C THR A 150 1.92 19.89 -3.78
N ILE A 151 2.32 19.30 -4.91
CA ILE A 151 1.73 18.04 -5.40
C ILE A 151 1.94 16.91 -4.38
N ILE A 152 3.15 16.77 -3.84
CA ILE A 152 3.45 15.75 -2.81
C ILE A 152 2.61 15.99 -1.55
N ALA A 153 2.46 17.24 -1.11
CA ALA A 153 1.63 17.59 0.03
C ALA A 153 0.15 17.24 -0.21
N VAL A 154 -0.38 17.55 -1.40
CA VAL A 154 -1.76 17.22 -1.80
C VAL A 154 -1.98 15.71 -1.85
N ILE A 155 -1.01 14.94 -2.37
CA ILE A 155 -1.06 13.47 -2.34
C ILE A 155 -1.13 12.99 -0.88
N GLY A 156 -0.23 13.47 -0.01
CA GLY A 156 -0.22 13.10 1.41
C GLY A 156 -1.54 13.41 2.13
N ILE A 157 -2.07 14.62 1.97
CA ILE A 157 -3.35 15.05 2.58
C ILE A 157 -4.51 14.22 2.03
N SER A 158 -4.52 13.91 0.73
CA SER A 158 -5.58 13.11 0.12
C SER A 158 -5.59 11.67 0.66
N LEU A 159 -4.43 11.12 1.00
CA LEU A 159 -4.29 9.79 1.59
C LEU A 159 -4.70 9.73 3.06
N MET A 160 -4.73 10.85 3.79
CA MET A 160 -5.24 10.87 5.17
C MET A 160 -6.67 10.32 5.22
N ARG A 161 -7.49 10.59 4.20
CA ARG A 161 -8.85 10.04 4.10
C ARG A 161 -8.85 8.52 4.08
N VAL A 162 -7.90 7.89 3.39
CA VAL A 162 -7.78 6.43 3.33
C VAL A 162 -7.41 5.88 4.70
N GLY A 163 -6.42 6.48 5.37
CA GLY A 163 -6.02 6.08 6.72
C GLY A 163 -7.16 6.21 7.73
N ILE A 164 -7.87 7.34 7.74
CA ILE A 164 -9.03 7.58 8.61
C ILE A 164 -10.13 6.55 8.34
N ASN A 165 -10.42 6.27 7.07
CA ASN A 165 -11.37 5.23 6.71
C ASN A 165 -10.97 3.88 7.31
N TRP A 166 -9.70 3.48 7.24
CA TRP A 166 -9.24 2.22 7.83
C TRP A 166 -9.37 2.18 9.36
N ILE A 167 -9.13 3.29 10.04
CA ILE A 167 -9.31 3.41 11.50
C ILE A 167 -10.78 3.15 11.88
N PHE A 168 -11.72 3.66 11.08
CA PHE A 168 -13.15 3.49 11.29
C PHE A 168 -13.73 2.18 10.68
N GLY A 169 -12.89 1.36 10.03
CA GLY A 169 -13.30 0.12 9.36
C GLY A 169 -13.96 0.30 7.98
N ASN A 170 -13.79 1.45 7.33
CA ASN A 170 -14.33 1.82 6.02
C ASN A 170 -13.26 1.63 4.89
N PRO A 171 -13.55 1.43 3.58
CA PRO A 171 -14.80 1.64 2.83
C PRO A 171 -15.63 0.39 2.50
N PHE A 172 -15.10 -0.82 2.67
CA PHE A 172 -15.72 -2.06 2.19
C PHE A 172 -15.65 -3.14 3.27
N GLY A 173 -16.81 -3.49 3.82
CA GLY A 173 -16.97 -4.41 4.96
C GLY A 173 -18.23 -4.09 5.78
N PRO A 174 -18.56 -4.89 6.81
CA PRO A 174 -19.77 -4.76 7.64
C PRO A 174 -19.84 -3.47 8.52
N THR A 175 -18.88 -2.57 8.35
CA THR A 175 -18.62 -1.34 9.11
C THR A 175 -18.80 -0.06 8.27
N ALA A 176 -19.43 -0.15 7.09
CA ALA A 176 -19.78 1.00 6.26
C ALA A 176 -20.64 2.03 7.04
N PRO A 177 -20.54 3.36 6.78
CA PRO A 177 -21.21 4.39 7.57
C PRO A 177 -22.73 4.27 7.51
N THR A 178 -23.23 3.80 6.36
CA THR A 178 -24.62 3.48 6.14
C THR A 178 -24.76 2.02 5.76
N VAL A 179 -25.82 1.39 6.26
CA VAL A 179 -26.24 0.03 5.90
C VAL A 179 -27.63 0.08 5.30
N VAL A 180 -27.95 -0.93 4.49
CA VAL A 180 -29.34 -1.18 4.06
C VAL A 180 -30.16 -1.46 5.31
N ASP A 181 -31.36 -0.90 5.38
CA ASP A 181 -32.27 -1.14 6.51
C ASP A 181 -32.39 -2.66 6.76
N PRO A 182 -32.14 -3.15 7.99
CA PRO A 182 -32.29 -4.55 8.34
C PRO A 182 -33.64 -5.15 7.93
N ALA A 183 -34.70 -4.34 7.91
CA ALA A 183 -36.03 -4.76 7.45
C ALA A 183 -36.07 -5.03 5.94
N TYR A 184 -35.40 -4.21 5.12
CA TYR A 184 -35.34 -4.41 3.67
C TYR A 184 -34.40 -5.57 3.29
N ALA A 185 -33.29 -5.73 4.02
CA ALA A 185 -32.38 -6.87 3.82
C ALA A 185 -33.06 -8.22 4.18
N LYS A 186 -33.86 -8.23 5.26
CA LYS A 186 -34.64 -9.40 5.66
C LYS A 186 -35.76 -9.70 4.66
N TRP A 187 -36.47 -8.67 4.18
CA TRP A 187 -37.48 -8.83 3.11
C TRP A 187 -36.89 -9.46 1.84
N LEU A 188 -35.71 -9.01 1.39
CA LEU A 188 -35.01 -9.63 0.24
C LEU A 188 -34.66 -11.10 0.51
N ALA A 189 -34.13 -11.41 1.69
CA ALA A 189 -33.80 -12.78 2.09
C ALA A 189 -35.06 -13.67 2.09
N ASP A 190 -36.18 -13.14 2.59
CA ASP A 190 -37.45 -13.86 2.62
C ASP A 190 -38.00 -14.08 1.20
N VAL A 191 -37.95 -13.09 0.30
CA VAL A 191 -38.42 -13.21 -1.10
C VAL A 191 -37.53 -14.10 -1.97
N THR A 192 -36.24 -14.19 -1.67
CA THR A 192 -35.28 -15.05 -2.41
C THR A 192 -35.24 -16.50 -1.93
N SER A 193 -35.86 -16.79 -0.78
CA SER A 193 -35.95 -18.17 -0.26
C SER A 193 -36.96 -19.01 -1.07
N PRO A 194 -36.60 -20.21 -1.56
CA PRO A 194 -37.54 -21.02 -2.34
C PRO A 194 -38.71 -21.50 -1.48
N GLY A 195 -39.94 -21.13 -1.85
CA GLY A 195 -41.17 -21.63 -1.20
C GLY A 195 -41.78 -20.73 -0.12
N SER A 196 -41.29 -19.52 0.09
CA SER A 196 -41.88 -18.53 0.99
C SER A 196 -43.01 -17.73 0.32
N ALA A 197 -44.04 -17.36 1.09
CA ALA A 197 -45.05 -16.41 0.65
C ALA A 197 -44.43 -15.01 0.57
N ILE A 198 -44.61 -14.31 -0.55
CA ILE A 198 -44.03 -12.97 -0.77
C ILE A 198 -44.60 -12.00 0.28
N PRO A 199 -43.79 -11.50 1.23
CA PRO A 199 -44.26 -10.54 2.21
C PRO A 199 -44.57 -9.19 1.54
N PRO A 200 -45.54 -8.42 2.05
CA PRO A 200 -45.95 -7.15 1.44
C PRO A 200 -44.76 -6.19 1.32
N LEU A 201 -44.66 -5.50 0.18
CA LEU A 201 -43.57 -4.58 -0.11
C LEU A 201 -43.50 -3.50 0.99
N PRO A 202 -42.39 -3.41 1.74
CA PRO A 202 -42.27 -2.41 2.77
C PRO A 202 -42.18 -1.01 2.13
N LYS A 203 -42.92 -0.04 2.70
CA LYS A 203 -43.02 1.32 2.14
C LYS A 203 -41.64 1.98 2.08
N GLY A 204 -41.28 2.53 0.92
CA GLY A 204 -40.02 3.27 0.73
C GLY A 204 -38.78 2.41 0.47
N LEU A 205 -38.93 1.17 -0.04
CA LEU A 205 -37.83 0.24 -0.35
C LEU A 205 -36.68 0.94 -1.09
N ALA A 206 -35.61 1.23 -0.36
CA ALA A 206 -34.33 1.64 -0.90
C ALA A 206 -33.35 0.50 -0.66
N LEU A 207 -32.92 -0.15 -1.74
CA LEU A 207 -31.80 -1.11 -1.73
C LEU A 207 -30.45 -0.41 -1.50
N LEU A 208 -30.49 0.92 -1.37
CA LEU A 208 -29.35 1.77 -1.08
C LEU A 208 -29.14 1.87 0.44
N PRO A 209 -27.89 1.92 0.91
CA PRO A 209 -27.59 2.10 2.32
C PRO A 209 -28.11 3.44 2.84
N THR A 210 -29.13 3.41 3.70
CA THR A 210 -29.87 4.62 4.11
C THR A 210 -29.84 4.84 5.63
N VAL A 211 -29.57 3.79 6.42
CA VAL A 211 -29.57 3.86 7.90
C VAL A 211 -28.14 3.93 8.43
N PRO A 212 -27.84 4.78 9.43
CA PRO A 212 -26.53 4.81 10.09
C PRO A 212 -26.15 3.45 10.69
N ASN A 213 -24.91 3.00 10.48
CA ASN A 213 -24.44 1.72 11.00
C ASN A 213 -23.93 1.84 12.45
N PRO A 214 -24.51 1.09 13.41
CA PRO A 214 -24.03 1.09 14.80
C PRO A 214 -22.61 0.55 14.98
N ARG A 215 -22.08 -0.19 14.00
CA ARG A 215 -20.71 -0.75 14.02
C ARG A 215 -19.68 0.21 13.40
N TYR A 216 -20.12 1.37 12.90
CA TYR A 216 -19.21 2.39 12.41
C TYR A 216 -18.40 2.97 13.57
N ALA A 217 -17.08 3.12 13.35
CA ALA A 217 -16.17 3.66 14.36
C ALA A 217 -16.19 2.93 15.72
N ASP A 218 -16.20 1.59 15.67
CA ASP A 218 -16.10 0.77 16.88
C ASP A 218 -14.89 1.17 17.75
N LEU A 219 -15.13 1.28 19.07
CA LEU A 219 -14.14 1.78 20.03
C LEU A 219 -12.88 0.93 20.06
N THR A 220 -12.99 -0.37 19.80
CA THR A 220 -11.83 -1.26 19.77
C THR A 220 -10.92 -0.97 18.58
N GLY A 221 -11.47 -0.78 17.39
CA GLY A 221 -10.69 -0.43 16.19
C GLY A 221 -9.97 0.92 16.33
N VAL A 222 -10.70 1.93 16.82
CA VAL A 222 -10.13 3.26 17.10
C VAL A 222 -9.06 3.18 18.19
N GLY A 223 -9.29 2.39 19.25
CA GLY A 223 -8.34 2.19 20.33
C GLY A 223 -7.03 1.56 19.87
N ILE A 224 -7.07 0.53 19.03
CA ILE A 224 -5.88 -0.10 18.45
C ILE A 224 -5.13 0.91 17.56
N ALA A 225 -5.84 1.65 16.72
CA ALA A 225 -5.21 2.65 15.86
C ALA A 225 -4.53 3.78 16.65
N ALA A 226 -5.17 4.28 17.72
CA ALA A 226 -4.58 5.28 18.60
C ALA A 226 -3.33 4.73 19.31
N LEU A 227 -3.37 3.48 19.76
CA LEU A 227 -2.22 2.81 20.36
C LEU A 227 -1.05 2.71 19.37
N VAL A 228 -1.30 2.26 18.14
CA VAL A 228 -0.28 2.22 17.07
C VAL A 228 0.32 3.60 16.83
N LEU A 229 -0.52 4.64 16.69
CA LEU A 229 -0.06 6.00 16.45
C LEU A 229 0.81 6.52 17.61
N VAL A 230 0.36 6.35 18.86
CA VAL A 230 1.12 6.76 20.05
C VAL A 230 2.44 6.00 20.12
N SER A 231 2.45 4.68 19.86
CA SER A 231 3.68 3.89 19.81
C SER A 231 4.65 4.42 18.77
N ILE A 232 4.19 4.74 17.55
CA ILE A 232 5.05 5.34 16.50
C ILE A 232 5.66 6.65 16.99
N LEU A 233 4.83 7.55 17.54
CA LEU A 233 5.29 8.86 18.02
C LEU A 233 6.31 8.74 19.17
N LEU A 234 6.10 7.82 20.10
CA LEU A 234 7.03 7.55 21.19
C LEU A 234 8.35 6.97 20.66
N ILE A 235 8.30 6.02 19.73
CA ILE A 235 9.52 5.44 19.14
C ILE A 235 10.29 6.50 18.36
N VAL A 236 9.62 7.31 17.53
CA VAL A 236 10.25 8.41 16.79
C VAL A 236 10.88 9.44 17.72
N LYS A 237 10.22 9.75 18.85
CA LYS A 237 10.70 10.75 19.81
C LYS A 237 11.90 10.27 20.64
N PHE A 238 11.89 9.01 21.08
CA PHE A 238 12.85 8.51 22.08
C PHE A 238 13.92 7.58 21.51
N ALA A 239 13.67 6.89 20.40
CA ALA A 239 14.64 6.00 19.78
C ALA A 239 15.61 6.76 18.87
N LYS A 240 16.77 6.15 18.58
CA LYS A 240 17.79 6.70 17.68
C LYS A 240 18.27 5.64 16.69
N GLY A 241 18.81 6.09 15.56
CA GLY A 241 19.41 5.23 14.56
C GLY A 241 18.40 4.26 13.93
N PHE A 242 18.77 2.97 13.86
CA PHE A 242 18.01 1.92 13.18
C PHE A 242 16.54 1.85 13.62
N ILE A 243 16.28 1.90 14.93
CA ILE A 243 14.94 1.74 15.51
C ILE A 243 14.00 2.90 15.12
N ALA A 244 14.52 4.13 15.06
CA ALA A 244 13.72 5.29 14.68
C ALA A 244 13.26 5.21 13.22
N ASN A 245 14.12 4.66 12.34
CA ASN A 245 13.82 4.52 10.91
C ASN A 245 12.72 3.49 10.64
N ILE A 246 12.64 2.41 11.42
CA ILE A 246 11.59 1.39 11.31
C ILE A 246 10.39 1.61 12.25
N SER A 247 10.26 2.82 12.81
CA SER A 247 9.24 3.16 13.82
C SER A 247 7.81 2.84 13.38
N VAL A 248 7.47 3.13 12.13
CA VAL A 248 6.14 2.82 11.56
C VAL A 248 5.86 1.32 11.60
N LEU A 249 6.82 0.50 11.16
CA LEU A 249 6.68 -0.96 11.19
C LEU A 249 6.56 -1.48 12.62
N LEU A 250 7.39 -0.99 13.54
CA LEU A 250 7.33 -1.40 14.95
C LEU A 250 5.99 -1.04 15.60
N GLY A 251 5.44 0.13 15.29
CA GLY A 251 4.09 0.51 15.72
C GLY A 251 3.03 -0.46 15.22
N ILE A 252 3.08 -0.85 13.94
CA ILE A 252 2.16 -1.84 13.36
C ILE A 252 2.31 -3.20 14.05
N VAL A 253 3.54 -3.65 14.34
CA VAL A 253 3.81 -4.90 15.06
C VAL A 253 3.21 -4.86 16.47
N ILE A 254 3.39 -3.76 17.21
CA ILE A 254 2.79 -3.59 18.54
C ILE A 254 1.25 -3.68 18.46
N GLY A 255 0.64 -3.01 17.47
CA GLY A 255 -0.80 -3.11 17.24
C GLY A 255 -1.27 -4.53 16.91
N ALA A 256 -0.53 -5.26 16.09
CA ALA A 256 -0.83 -6.65 15.74
C ALA A 256 -0.75 -7.60 16.95
N VAL A 257 0.23 -7.40 17.84
CA VAL A 257 0.35 -8.16 19.09
C VAL A 257 -0.86 -7.93 19.99
N VAL A 258 -1.27 -6.68 20.17
CA VAL A 258 -2.47 -6.34 20.96
C VAL A 258 -3.73 -6.92 20.33
N ALA A 259 -3.90 -6.77 19.00
CA ALA A 259 -5.05 -7.32 18.28
C ALA A 259 -5.14 -8.86 18.37
N THR A 260 -3.99 -9.53 18.37
CA THR A 260 -3.89 -10.97 18.61
C THR A 260 -4.30 -11.33 20.04
N ALA A 261 -3.80 -10.61 21.04
CA ALA A 261 -4.16 -10.84 22.44
C ALA A 261 -5.65 -10.61 22.72
N MET A 262 -6.28 -9.71 21.97
CA MET A 262 -7.73 -9.46 22.03
C MET A 262 -8.56 -10.48 21.22
N GLY A 263 -7.93 -11.42 20.51
CA GLY A 263 -8.60 -12.47 19.74
C GLY A 263 -9.20 -12.00 18.40
N ILE A 264 -8.88 -10.77 17.96
CA ILE A 264 -9.44 -10.18 16.73
C ILE A 264 -8.61 -10.57 15.50
N MET A 265 -7.35 -10.96 15.70
CA MET A 265 -6.42 -11.39 14.66
C MET A 265 -6.11 -12.89 14.78
N THR A 266 -6.28 -13.63 13.69
CA THR A 266 -6.05 -15.08 13.61
C THR A 266 -4.95 -15.42 12.61
N PHE A 267 -4.11 -16.41 12.92
CA PHE A 267 -3.00 -16.86 12.05
C PHE A 267 -3.33 -18.10 11.21
N GLU A 268 -4.59 -18.53 11.17
CA GLU A 268 -4.99 -19.76 10.47
C GLU A 268 -4.60 -19.74 8.99
N LYS A 269 -4.81 -18.61 8.30
CA LYS A 269 -4.44 -18.47 6.88
C LYS A 269 -2.93 -18.50 6.66
N VAL A 270 -2.15 -17.99 7.61
CA VAL A 270 -0.67 -18.02 7.56
C VAL A 270 -0.16 -19.45 7.70
N GLY A 271 -0.76 -20.23 8.60
CA GLY A 271 -0.40 -21.64 8.79
C GLY A 271 -0.74 -22.54 7.59
N LYS A 272 -1.71 -22.16 6.76
CA LYS A 272 -2.10 -22.86 5.53
C LYS A 272 -1.33 -22.39 4.29
N ALA A 273 -0.58 -21.29 4.39
CA ALA A 273 0.14 -20.72 3.26
C ALA A 273 1.32 -21.61 2.83
N ALA A 274 1.59 -21.67 1.54
CA ALA A 274 2.76 -22.37 1.01
C ALA A 274 4.05 -21.65 1.42
N TRP A 275 5.11 -22.43 1.66
CA TRP A 275 6.45 -21.89 1.97
C TRP A 275 7.07 -21.13 0.79
N VAL A 276 6.79 -21.59 -0.43
CA VAL A 276 7.20 -20.96 -1.68
C VAL A 276 6.02 -21.05 -2.64
N ASP A 277 5.65 -19.92 -3.21
CA ASP A 277 4.63 -19.85 -4.25
C ASP A 277 5.11 -18.92 -5.37
N VAL A 278 4.69 -19.21 -6.59
CA VAL A 278 5.03 -18.40 -7.76
C VAL A 278 3.94 -17.37 -7.96
N VAL A 279 4.33 -16.09 -8.01
CA VAL A 279 3.40 -15.02 -8.34
C VAL A 279 2.99 -15.15 -9.81
N LEU A 280 1.82 -15.74 -10.05
CA LEU A 280 1.23 -15.85 -11.37
C LEU A 280 0.44 -14.57 -11.69
N PRO A 281 0.60 -13.99 -12.90
CA PRO A 281 -0.07 -12.74 -13.24
C PRO A 281 -1.57 -12.87 -13.53
N PHE A 282 -2.11 -14.10 -13.69
CA PHE A 282 -3.50 -14.35 -14.05
C PHE A 282 -3.98 -15.70 -13.47
N HIS A 283 -5.03 -15.67 -12.64
CA HIS A 283 -5.83 -16.83 -12.19
C HIS A 283 -7.28 -16.58 -12.61
#